data_AF-A0AAU4DYH2-F1
#
_entry.id   AF-A0AAU4DYH2-F1
#
_cell.length_a   1.000
_cell.length_b   1.000
_cell.length_c   1.000
_cell.angle_alpha   90.00
_cell.angle_beta   90.00
_cell.angle_gamma   90.00
#
_symmetry.space_group_name_H-M   'P 1'
#
loop_
_entity.id
_entity.type
_entity.pdbx_description
1 polymer ?
#
loop_
_entity_poly.entity_id
_entity_poly.type
_entity_poly.pdbx_seq_one_letter_code
_entity_poly.pdbx_strand_id
1 'polypeptide(L)'
;MTPTSPPEPLPLTSGRPVDRDLADRTMHALHLAGLPIAHGGHGPGVHLRPAQPLDDDDRCDGLIALHWIPSPRLTAAAATEQHQQPAHRAQQLVVNAVQHALTSILPALGAAAAQSFTLWEIRVGHATPPAVELASPPLPRPTGPAPVAPGIRPEITAAVRRSAALAGLPVADRPGDPGILLRPCPPLDVEDDTTGIPDLGWNPSRRLTATPGRAAWNLREAVEDAMRPTLATALGACGLEAWWRKPEHLPAQLRAYGPSTAQPIRR
;
A
#
# COMPACT_ATOMS: atom_id res chain seq x y z
N MET A 1 22.37 -40.84 -45.66
CA MET A 1 21.84 -39.51 -45.25
C MET A 1 20.76 -39.76 -44.22
N THR A 2 21.13 -39.74 -42.95
CA THR A 2 20.23 -39.87 -41.81
C THR A 2 19.63 -38.49 -41.51
N PRO A 3 18.29 -38.35 -41.37
CA PRO A 3 17.70 -37.08 -40.98
C PRO A 3 17.96 -36.83 -39.49
N THR A 4 18.65 -35.72 -39.21
CA THR A 4 18.87 -35.17 -37.88
C THR A 4 17.51 -34.82 -37.26
N SER A 5 17.18 -35.44 -36.12
CA SER A 5 16.00 -35.08 -35.34
C SER A 5 16.18 -33.65 -34.79
N PRO A 6 15.13 -32.82 -34.78
CA PRO A 6 15.21 -31.49 -34.16
C PRO A 6 15.43 -31.62 -32.64
N PRO A 7 16.13 -30.66 -32.00
CA PRO A 7 16.35 -30.68 -30.57
C PRO A 7 15.02 -30.59 -29.83
N GLU A 8 14.82 -31.53 -28.91
CA GLU A 8 13.71 -31.55 -27.96
C GLU A 8 13.73 -30.26 -27.14
N PRO A 9 12.63 -29.49 -27.08
CA PRO A 9 12.58 -28.29 -26.26
C PRO A 9 12.72 -28.71 -24.79
N LEU A 10 13.78 -28.25 -24.13
CA LEU A 10 13.95 -28.39 -22.70
C LEU A 10 12.66 -27.91 -21.99
N PRO A 11 12.13 -28.66 -21.02
CA PRO A 11 10.97 -28.20 -20.27
C PRO A 11 11.34 -26.88 -19.60
N LEU A 12 10.62 -25.83 -19.98
CA LEU A 12 10.57 -24.58 -19.24
C LEU A 12 10.34 -24.98 -17.77
N THR A 13 11.26 -24.57 -16.90
CA THR A 13 11.13 -24.65 -15.45
C THR A 13 9.91 -23.82 -15.04
N SER A 14 8.76 -24.44 -15.21
CA SER A 14 7.47 -23.96 -14.73
C SER A 14 7.52 -24.17 -13.24
N GLY A 15 7.88 -23.12 -12.51
CA GLY A 15 7.69 -23.07 -11.06
C GLY A 15 6.29 -23.58 -10.75
N ARG A 16 6.18 -24.44 -9.74
CA ARG A 16 4.91 -25.05 -9.35
C ARG A 16 3.83 -23.96 -9.20
N PRO A 17 2.60 -24.23 -9.65
CA PRO A 17 1.51 -23.27 -9.52
C PRO A 17 1.31 -22.91 -8.04
N VAL A 18 1.04 -21.63 -7.79
CA VAL A 18 0.73 -21.09 -6.46
C VAL A 18 -0.44 -21.86 -5.85
N ASP A 19 -0.37 -22.13 -4.55
CA ASP A 19 -1.52 -22.63 -3.79
C ASP A 19 -2.69 -21.64 -3.94
N ARG A 20 -3.76 -22.08 -4.61
CA ARG A 20 -4.92 -21.25 -4.93
C ARG A 20 -5.58 -20.70 -3.67
N ASP A 21 -5.67 -21.50 -2.62
CA ASP A 21 -6.31 -21.07 -1.37
C ASP A 21 -5.45 -20.01 -0.67
N LEU A 22 -4.12 -20.15 -0.76
CA LEU A 22 -3.20 -19.14 -0.25
C LEU A 22 -3.30 -17.83 -1.04
N ALA A 23 -3.42 -17.91 -2.37
CA ALA A 23 -3.62 -16.73 -3.22
C ALA A 23 -4.93 -16.02 -2.88
N ASP A 24 -6.04 -16.76 -2.77
CA ASP A 24 -7.34 -16.20 -2.45
C ASP A 24 -7.36 -15.55 -1.06
N ARG A 25 -6.74 -16.17 -0.04
CA ARG A 25 -6.58 -15.58 1.30
C ARG A 25 -5.72 -14.33 1.27
N THR A 26 -4.60 -14.35 0.55
CA THR A 26 -3.69 -13.20 0.46
C THR A 26 -4.38 -12.03 -0.23
N MET A 27 -5.04 -12.28 -1.37
CA MET A 27 -5.84 -11.27 -2.05
C MET A 27 -6.94 -10.75 -1.13
N HIS A 28 -7.62 -11.61 -0.39
CA HIS A 28 -8.66 -11.20 0.55
C HIS A 28 -8.11 -10.27 1.65
N ALA A 29 -6.97 -10.60 2.25
CA ALA A 29 -6.29 -9.76 3.24
C ALA A 29 -5.91 -8.39 2.66
N LEU A 30 -5.34 -8.34 1.45
CA LEU A 30 -4.99 -7.09 0.78
C LEU A 30 -6.22 -6.21 0.54
N HIS A 31 -7.33 -6.80 0.07
CA HIS A 31 -8.58 -6.08 -0.09
C HIS A 31 -9.12 -5.57 1.23
N LEU A 32 -9.06 -6.36 2.31
CA LEU A 32 -9.51 -5.94 3.65
C LEU A 32 -8.70 -4.76 4.18
N ALA A 33 -7.39 -4.78 3.96
CA ALA A 33 -6.49 -3.68 4.28
C ALA A 33 -6.75 -2.43 3.44
N GLY A 34 -7.53 -2.52 2.35
CA GLY A 34 -7.79 -1.41 1.44
C GLY A 34 -6.65 -1.16 0.44
N LEU A 35 -5.75 -2.12 0.25
CA LEU A 35 -4.63 -2.01 -0.66
C LEU A 35 -5.03 -2.46 -2.08
N PRO A 36 -4.61 -1.72 -3.13
CA PRO A 36 -4.87 -2.12 -4.51
C PRO A 36 -4.01 -3.32 -4.92
N ILE A 37 -4.55 -4.15 -5.81
CA ILE A 37 -3.86 -5.30 -6.40
C ILE A 37 -3.55 -5.00 -7.87
N ALA A 38 -2.29 -5.15 -8.26
CA ALA A 38 -1.83 -4.99 -9.63
C ALA A 38 -2.05 -6.29 -10.41
N HIS A 39 -3.27 -6.50 -10.90
CA HIS A 39 -3.62 -7.69 -11.68
C HIS A 39 -2.80 -7.75 -12.99
N GLY A 40 -2.13 -8.89 -13.23
CA GLY A 40 -1.27 -9.07 -14.40
C GLY A 40 -0.02 -8.19 -14.41
N GLY A 41 0.38 -7.62 -13.26
CA GLY A 41 1.53 -6.72 -13.17
C GLY A 41 1.27 -5.33 -13.77
N HIS A 42 0.01 -5.00 -14.06
CA HIS A 42 -0.37 -3.71 -14.62
C HIS A 42 -0.99 -2.80 -13.55
N GLY A 43 -0.58 -1.53 -13.56
CA GLY A 43 -1.08 -0.50 -12.65
C GLY A 43 -0.41 -0.52 -11.27
N PRO A 44 -0.65 0.53 -10.47
CA PRO A 44 -0.10 0.61 -9.12
C PRO A 44 -0.79 -0.38 -8.18
N GLY A 45 -0.02 -1.02 -7.31
CA GLY A 45 -0.53 -1.89 -6.26
C GLY A 45 0.36 -3.07 -5.92
N VAL A 46 -0.18 -3.99 -5.14
CA VAL A 46 0.51 -5.22 -4.77
C VAL A 46 0.43 -6.19 -5.93
N HIS A 47 1.58 -6.56 -6.47
CA HIS A 47 1.74 -7.62 -7.45
C HIS A 47 2.02 -8.94 -6.73
N LEU A 48 1.24 -9.96 -7.07
CA LEU A 48 1.37 -11.31 -6.56
C LEU A 48 1.99 -12.19 -7.64
N ARG A 49 3.07 -12.90 -7.31
CA ARG A 49 3.69 -13.88 -8.19
C ARG A 49 4.10 -15.13 -7.40
N PRO A 50 4.31 -16.29 -8.06
CA PRO A 50 4.97 -17.41 -7.40
C PRO A 50 6.33 -16.95 -6.84
N ALA A 51 6.65 -17.39 -5.62
CA ALA A 51 7.99 -17.20 -5.08
C ALA A 51 8.99 -17.97 -5.95
N GLN A 52 10.17 -17.39 -6.16
CA GLN A 52 11.27 -18.03 -6.87
C GLN A 52 12.38 -18.33 -5.86
N PRO A 53 13.08 -19.47 -5.99
CA PRO A 53 14.14 -19.84 -5.07
C PRO A 53 15.27 -18.81 -5.14
N LEU A 54 15.77 -18.38 -3.97
CA LEU A 54 16.93 -17.47 -3.87
C LEU A 54 18.25 -18.21 -4.04
N ASP A 55 18.27 -19.47 -3.61
CA ASP A 55 19.40 -20.39 -3.63
C ASP A 55 18.87 -21.83 -3.73
N ASP A 56 19.78 -22.79 -3.85
CA ASP A 56 19.44 -24.21 -4.04
C ASP A 56 18.76 -24.85 -2.81
N ASP A 57 18.88 -24.24 -1.62
CA ASP A 57 18.30 -24.72 -0.36
C ASP A 57 16.95 -24.08 -0.02
N ASP A 58 16.57 -23.03 -0.75
CA ASP A 58 15.36 -22.25 -0.53
C ASP A 58 14.09 -22.98 -1.00
N ARG A 59 13.42 -23.63 -0.04
CA ARG A 59 12.13 -24.29 -0.24
C ARG A 59 11.01 -23.26 -0.33
N CYS A 60 10.89 -22.62 -1.49
CA CYS A 60 9.83 -21.64 -1.78
C CYS A 60 8.61 -22.21 -2.51
N ASP A 61 8.55 -23.54 -2.67
CA ASP A 61 7.44 -24.25 -3.31
C ASP A 61 6.08 -23.88 -2.68
N GLY A 62 5.16 -23.41 -3.51
CA GLY A 62 3.80 -23.03 -3.09
C GLY A 62 3.69 -21.68 -2.37
N LEU A 63 4.80 -20.96 -2.15
CA LEU A 63 4.78 -19.62 -1.56
C LEU A 63 4.43 -18.55 -2.59
N ILE A 64 3.93 -17.41 -2.09
CA ILE A 64 3.64 -16.21 -2.90
C ILE A 64 4.68 -15.15 -2.59
N ALA A 65 5.28 -14.58 -3.61
CA ALA A 65 6.06 -13.35 -3.50
C ALA A 65 5.17 -12.13 -3.81
N LEU A 66 5.17 -11.17 -2.89
CA LEU A 66 4.49 -9.89 -3.02
C LEU A 66 5.50 -8.77 -3.27
N HIS A 67 5.17 -7.92 -4.24
CA HIS A 67 5.94 -6.73 -4.55
C HIS A 67 5.02 -5.53 -4.73
N TRP A 68 5.40 -4.38 -4.19
CA TRP A 68 4.65 -3.14 -4.42
C TRP A 68 5.11 -2.51 -5.73
N ILE A 69 4.17 -2.25 -6.64
CA ILE A 69 4.40 -1.51 -7.87
C ILE A 69 3.87 -0.09 -7.67
N PRO A 70 4.74 0.95 -7.63
CA PRO A 70 4.29 2.34 -7.62
C PRO A 70 3.66 2.76 -8.95
N SER A 71 3.30 4.04 -9.09
CA SER A 71 2.71 4.52 -10.34
C SER A 71 3.63 4.32 -11.55
N PRO A 72 3.07 4.13 -12.77
CA PRO A 72 3.87 4.07 -13.99
C PRO A 72 4.78 5.29 -14.17
N ARG A 73 4.33 6.47 -13.72
CA ARG A 73 5.11 7.71 -13.80
C ARG A 73 6.35 7.67 -12.90
N LEU A 74 6.22 7.23 -11.65
CA LEU A 74 7.35 7.11 -10.74
C LEU A 74 8.30 6.00 -11.20
N THR A 75 7.76 4.85 -11.60
CA THR A 75 8.52 3.72 -12.12
C THR A 75 9.32 4.09 -13.38
N ALA A 76 8.70 4.81 -14.32
CA ALA A 76 9.39 5.28 -15.54
C ALA A 76 10.49 6.30 -15.24
N ALA A 77 10.23 7.27 -14.34
CA ALA A 77 11.24 8.25 -13.94
C ALA A 77 12.43 7.57 -13.27
N ALA A 78 12.19 6.66 -12.32
CA ALA A 78 13.23 5.92 -11.62
C ALA A 78 14.05 5.00 -12.54
N ALA A 79 13.46 4.46 -13.61
CA ALA A 79 14.16 3.62 -14.58
C ALA A 79 15.17 4.39 -15.44
N THR A 80 14.97 5.72 -15.60
CA THR A 80 15.89 6.58 -16.36
C THR A 80 17.01 7.19 -15.52
N GLU A 81 16.91 7.03 -14.20
CA GLU A 81 17.78 7.68 -13.22
C GLU A 81 18.86 6.73 -12.70
N GLN A 82 20.02 7.29 -12.34
CA GLN A 82 21.07 6.54 -11.64
C GLN A 82 20.68 6.26 -10.18
N HIS A 83 21.33 5.26 -9.58
CA HIS A 83 21.20 5.00 -8.15
C HIS A 83 21.46 6.28 -7.33
N GLN A 84 20.62 6.53 -6.32
CA GLN A 84 20.60 7.73 -5.46
C GLN A 84 20.01 9.02 -6.06
N GLN A 85 19.64 9.04 -7.34
CA GLN A 85 18.89 10.15 -7.90
C GLN A 85 17.43 10.19 -7.36
N PRO A 86 16.75 11.35 -7.41
CA PRO A 86 15.55 11.60 -6.63
C PRO A 86 14.38 10.63 -6.89
N ALA A 87 14.05 10.33 -8.15
CA ALA A 87 12.98 9.41 -8.50
C ALA A 87 13.34 7.96 -8.14
N HIS A 88 14.59 7.53 -8.37
CA HIS A 88 15.05 6.20 -7.97
C HIS A 88 14.96 6.03 -6.44
N ARG A 89 15.45 7.01 -5.67
CA ARG A 89 15.36 7.02 -4.22
C ARG A 89 13.91 7.07 -3.73
N ALA A 90 13.05 7.87 -4.37
CA ALA A 90 11.64 7.95 -4.04
C ALA A 90 10.93 6.61 -4.27
N GLN A 91 11.21 5.95 -5.40
CA GLN A 91 10.68 4.62 -5.70
C GLN A 91 11.09 3.62 -4.61
N GLN A 92 12.36 3.56 -4.25
CA GLN A 92 12.86 2.67 -3.19
C GLN A 92 12.18 2.94 -1.85
N LEU A 93 12.07 4.20 -1.43
CA LEU A 93 11.41 4.56 -0.17
C LEU A 93 9.93 4.16 -0.16
N VAL A 94 9.21 4.39 -1.26
CA VAL A 94 7.80 4.00 -1.40
C VAL A 94 7.66 2.48 -1.31
N VAL A 95 8.42 1.73 -2.11
CA VAL A 95 8.37 0.26 -2.13
C VAL A 95 8.68 -0.30 -0.74
N ASN A 96 9.77 0.16 -0.11
CA ASN A 96 10.19 -0.31 1.20
C ASN A 96 9.16 -0.01 2.29
N ALA A 97 8.61 1.21 2.30
CA ALA A 97 7.63 1.61 3.29
C ALA A 97 6.34 0.80 3.18
N VAL A 98 5.85 0.55 1.95
CA VAL A 98 4.64 -0.25 1.76
C VAL A 98 4.89 -1.72 2.06
N GLN A 99 6.06 -2.25 1.69
CA GLN A 99 6.41 -3.63 2.00
C GLN A 99 6.57 -3.86 3.50
N HIS A 100 7.12 -2.90 4.23
CA HIS A 100 7.18 -2.96 5.68
C HIS A 100 5.79 -2.92 6.34
N ALA A 101 4.85 -2.15 5.79
CA ALA A 101 3.46 -2.21 6.25
C ALA A 101 2.85 -3.59 5.99
N LEU A 102 3.08 -4.17 4.81
CA LEU A 102 2.54 -5.48 4.44
C LEU A 102 3.02 -6.60 5.38
N THR A 103 4.27 -6.58 5.86
CA THR A 103 4.75 -7.58 6.83
C THR A 103 4.08 -7.47 8.19
N SER A 104 3.50 -6.31 8.52
CA SER A 104 2.73 -6.09 9.75
C SER A 104 1.23 -6.40 9.56
N ILE A 105 0.69 -6.04 8.40
CA ILE A 105 -0.74 -6.21 8.06
C ILE A 105 -1.11 -7.67 7.83
N LEU A 106 -0.31 -8.39 7.03
CA LEU A 106 -0.67 -9.73 6.58
C LEU A 106 -0.79 -10.72 7.76
N PRO A 107 0.12 -10.75 8.75
CA PRO A 107 -0.04 -11.63 9.91
C PRO A 107 -1.29 -11.30 10.72
N ALA A 108 -1.62 -10.02 10.91
CA ALA A 108 -2.84 -9.60 11.60
C ALA A 108 -4.09 -10.14 10.88
N LEU A 109 -4.08 -10.20 9.55
CA LEU A 109 -5.17 -10.71 8.72
C LEU A 109 -5.10 -12.22 8.47
N GLY A 110 -4.24 -12.95 9.19
CA GLY A 110 -4.12 -14.41 9.11
C GLY A 110 -3.39 -14.91 7.87
N ALA A 111 -2.39 -14.16 7.40
CA ALA A 111 -1.43 -14.56 6.36
C ALA A 111 0.01 -14.46 6.91
N ALA A 112 0.74 -15.58 6.97
CA ALA A 112 2.11 -15.62 7.45
C ALA A 112 3.01 -14.97 6.41
N ALA A 113 3.55 -13.80 6.72
CA ALA A 113 4.36 -13.01 5.80
C ALA A 113 5.73 -12.70 6.42
N ALA A 114 6.79 -12.93 5.65
CA ALA A 114 8.15 -12.59 6.03
C ALA A 114 8.83 -11.82 4.89
N GLN A 115 9.66 -10.83 5.25
CA GLN A 115 10.47 -10.11 4.27
C GLN A 115 11.68 -10.97 3.88
N SER A 116 11.90 -11.13 2.58
CA SER A 116 13.18 -11.64 2.06
C SER A 116 14.10 -10.45 1.83
N PHE A 117 15.22 -10.40 2.58
CA PHE A 117 16.20 -9.31 2.49
C PHE A 117 16.91 -9.24 1.13
N THR A 118 16.96 -10.35 0.39
CA THR A 118 17.76 -10.47 -0.83
C THR A 118 17.06 -9.93 -2.08
N LEU A 119 15.72 -10.01 -2.13
CA LEU A 119 14.94 -9.64 -3.32
C LEU A 119 13.98 -8.47 -3.11
N TRP A 120 13.97 -7.84 -1.92
CA TRP A 120 12.99 -6.81 -1.59
C TRP A 120 11.57 -7.29 -1.93
N GLU A 121 11.27 -8.53 -1.59
CA GLU A 121 9.98 -9.18 -1.79
C GLU A 121 9.47 -9.68 -0.44
N ILE A 122 8.15 -9.77 -0.30
CA ILE A 122 7.53 -10.39 0.87
C ILE A 122 7.07 -11.77 0.47
N ARG A 123 7.47 -12.78 1.24
CA ARG A 123 7.04 -14.15 1.03
C ARG A 123 5.89 -14.46 1.95
N VAL A 124 4.81 -14.94 1.36
CA VAL A 124 3.61 -15.35 2.07
C VAL A 124 3.52 -16.87 2.00
N GLY A 125 3.43 -17.48 3.18
CA GLY A 125 3.24 -18.91 3.35
C GLY A 125 1.92 -19.26 4.03
N HIS A 126 1.77 -20.54 4.33
CA HIS A 126 0.55 -21.05 4.94
C HIS A 126 0.29 -20.40 6.30
N ALA A 127 -0.97 -20.12 6.59
CA ALA A 127 -1.36 -19.28 7.71
C ALA A 127 -2.68 -19.74 8.32
N THR A 128 -2.84 -19.48 9.62
CA THR A 128 -4.07 -19.76 10.34
C THR A 128 -5.09 -18.66 10.00
N PRO A 129 -6.31 -19.02 9.55
CA PRO A 129 -7.32 -18.02 9.23
C PRO A 129 -7.62 -17.12 10.44
N PRO A 130 -7.88 -15.82 10.23
CA PRO A 130 -8.24 -14.93 11.32
C PRO A 130 -9.57 -15.40 11.93
N ALA A 131 -9.69 -15.36 13.26
CA ALA A 131 -10.87 -15.85 13.98
C ALA A 131 -12.12 -14.95 13.85
N VAL A 132 -12.19 -14.09 12.83
CA VAL A 132 -13.22 -13.05 12.69
C VAL A 132 -14.14 -13.36 11.52
N GLU A 133 -15.42 -13.55 11.82
CA GLU A 133 -16.47 -13.54 10.79
C GLU A 133 -16.72 -12.10 10.33
N LEU A 134 -16.33 -11.82 9.09
CA LEU A 134 -16.46 -10.49 8.49
C LEU A 134 -17.88 -10.27 7.96
N ALA A 135 -18.40 -9.06 8.17
CA ALA A 135 -19.69 -8.65 7.65
C ALA A 135 -19.84 -8.92 6.14
N SER A 136 -21.07 -9.14 5.68
CA SER A 136 -21.36 -9.30 4.25
C SER A 136 -20.89 -8.08 3.43
N PRO A 137 -20.62 -8.24 2.12
CA PRO A 137 -20.22 -7.14 1.27
C PRO A 137 -21.25 -5.99 1.36
N PRO A 138 -20.82 -4.74 1.57
CA PRO A 138 -21.73 -3.62 1.66
C PRO A 138 -22.44 -3.36 0.32
N LEU A 139 -23.64 -2.76 0.38
CA LEU A 139 -24.48 -2.42 -0.76
C LEU A 139 -23.72 -1.60 -1.85
N PRO A 140 -24.15 -1.69 -3.13
CA PRO A 140 -23.59 -0.91 -4.23
C PRO A 140 -23.62 0.60 -3.95
N ARG A 141 -22.60 1.32 -4.45
CA ARG A 141 -22.43 2.75 -4.18
C ARG A 141 -23.52 3.60 -4.87
N PRO A 142 -23.92 4.74 -4.29
CA PRO A 142 -24.57 5.82 -5.04
C PRO A 142 -23.60 6.42 -6.07
N THR A 143 -24.06 6.68 -7.29
CA THR A 143 -23.30 7.33 -8.38
C THR A 143 -23.30 8.85 -8.19
N GLY A 144 -22.13 9.50 -8.25
CA GLY A 144 -22.00 10.96 -8.17
C GLY A 144 -20.69 11.45 -7.52
N PRO A 145 -20.13 12.61 -7.94
CA PRO A 145 -18.94 13.18 -7.29
C PRO A 145 -19.27 13.57 -5.85
N ALA A 146 -18.38 13.25 -4.92
CA ALA A 146 -18.52 13.69 -3.53
C ALA A 146 -17.81 15.05 -3.33
N PRO A 147 -18.37 15.96 -2.52
CA PRO A 147 -17.70 17.19 -2.16
C PRO A 147 -16.43 16.90 -1.35
N VAL A 148 -15.40 17.71 -1.54
CA VAL A 148 -14.22 17.75 -0.65
C VAL A 148 -14.73 17.98 0.77
N ALA A 149 -14.17 17.24 1.75
CA ALA A 149 -14.56 17.43 3.14
C ALA A 149 -14.41 18.93 3.50
N PRO A 150 -15.47 19.57 4.00
CA PRO A 150 -15.45 21.00 4.26
C PRO A 150 -14.35 21.35 5.24
N GLY A 151 -13.68 22.48 5.01
CA GLY A 151 -12.64 22.99 5.90
C GLY A 151 -11.23 22.49 5.63
N ILE A 152 -10.95 21.81 4.51
CA ILE A 152 -9.57 21.51 4.06
C ILE A 152 -9.23 22.34 2.83
N ARG A 153 -8.02 22.90 2.79
CA ARG A 153 -7.53 23.70 1.67
C ARG A 153 -7.44 22.86 0.38
N PRO A 154 -8.00 23.32 -0.75
CA PRO A 154 -8.05 22.56 -2.00
C PRO A 154 -6.64 22.29 -2.58
N GLU A 155 -5.71 23.23 -2.42
CA GLU A 155 -4.32 23.09 -2.86
C GLU A 155 -3.57 21.98 -2.12
N ILE A 156 -3.84 21.80 -0.82
CA ILE A 156 -3.27 20.71 -0.01
C ILE A 156 -3.89 19.39 -0.44
N THR A 157 -5.22 19.36 -0.61
CA THR A 157 -5.92 18.17 -1.13
C THR A 157 -5.35 17.72 -2.48
N ALA A 158 -5.09 18.67 -3.38
CA ALA A 158 -4.48 18.40 -4.68
C ALA A 158 -3.04 17.91 -4.55
N ALA A 159 -2.26 18.45 -3.60
CA ALA A 159 -0.91 17.96 -3.32
C ALA A 159 -0.91 16.51 -2.82
N VAL A 160 -1.77 16.19 -1.84
CA VAL A 160 -1.91 14.81 -1.34
C VAL A 160 -2.33 13.85 -2.46
N ARG A 161 -3.34 14.22 -3.26
CA ARG A 161 -3.78 13.39 -4.39
C ARG A 161 -2.65 13.14 -5.41
N ARG A 162 -1.83 14.15 -5.72
CA ARG A 162 -0.68 13.97 -6.63
C ARG A 162 0.39 13.05 -6.04
N SER A 163 0.78 13.25 -4.79
CA SER A 163 1.80 12.43 -4.14
C SER A 163 1.33 11.00 -3.91
N ALA A 164 0.07 10.81 -3.53
CA ALA A 164 -0.55 9.49 -3.41
C ALA A 164 -0.62 8.78 -4.77
N ALA A 165 -1.04 9.49 -5.82
CA ALA A 165 -1.05 8.97 -7.18
C ALA A 165 0.34 8.53 -7.65
N LEU A 166 1.41 9.26 -7.30
CA LEU A 166 2.79 8.86 -7.61
C LEU A 166 3.21 7.59 -6.84
N ALA A 167 2.89 7.54 -5.54
CA ALA A 167 3.17 6.39 -4.69
C ALA A 167 2.35 5.14 -5.05
N GLY A 168 1.26 5.30 -5.82
CA GLY A 168 0.32 4.24 -6.14
C GLY A 168 -0.71 3.97 -5.03
N LEU A 169 -0.86 4.90 -4.08
CA LEU A 169 -1.79 4.75 -2.95
C LEU A 169 -3.14 5.38 -3.28
N PRO A 170 -4.27 4.70 -3.00
CA PRO A 170 -5.59 5.27 -3.20
C PRO A 170 -5.85 6.38 -2.17
N VAL A 171 -6.53 7.45 -2.60
CA VAL A 171 -7.12 8.44 -1.71
C VAL A 171 -8.61 8.13 -1.62
N ALA A 172 -9.16 8.08 -0.41
CA ALA A 172 -10.57 7.85 -0.21
C ALA A 172 -11.37 9.03 -0.80
N ASP A 173 -12.17 8.75 -1.81
CA ASP A 173 -13.02 9.78 -2.43
C ASP A 173 -14.26 10.09 -1.59
N ARG A 174 -14.66 9.19 -0.67
CA ARG A 174 -15.85 9.32 0.17
C ARG A 174 -15.60 8.79 1.58
N PRO A 175 -16.40 9.23 2.57
CA PRO A 175 -16.45 8.57 3.87
C PRO A 175 -16.67 7.06 3.71
N GLY A 176 -15.79 6.26 4.31
CA GLY A 176 -15.84 4.80 4.23
C GLY A 176 -15.15 4.19 3.02
N ASP A 177 -14.70 4.95 2.01
CA ASP A 177 -13.88 4.38 0.94
C ASP A 177 -12.48 4.01 1.45
N PRO A 178 -11.91 2.86 1.01
CA PRO A 178 -10.57 2.46 1.41
C PRO A 178 -9.52 3.42 0.85
N GLY A 179 -8.42 3.57 1.60
CA GLY A 179 -7.27 4.39 1.22
C GLY A 179 -7.01 5.56 2.16
N ILE A 180 -6.28 6.56 1.68
CA ILE A 180 -5.87 7.73 2.47
C ILE A 180 -7.10 8.57 2.81
N LEU A 181 -7.33 8.76 4.10
CA LEU A 181 -8.34 9.68 4.64
C LEU A 181 -7.74 11.05 4.85
N LEU A 182 -8.50 12.07 4.49
CA LEU A 182 -8.22 13.46 4.84
C LEU A 182 -9.23 13.89 5.89
N ARG A 183 -8.77 14.12 7.13
CA ARG A 183 -9.61 14.58 8.23
C ARG A 183 -9.28 16.05 8.51
N PRO A 184 -10.26 16.98 8.49
CA PRO A 184 -10.02 18.32 8.99
C PRO A 184 -9.51 18.24 10.42
N CYS A 185 -8.42 18.94 10.74
CA CYS A 185 -7.93 19.03 12.11
C CYS A 185 -8.00 20.49 12.60
N PRO A 186 -8.22 20.70 13.91
CA PRO A 186 -8.21 22.04 14.46
C PRO A 186 -6.78 22.63 14.37
N PRO A 187 -6.65 23.97 14.33
CA PRO A 187 -5.35 24.62 14.47
C PRO A 187 -4.67 24.17 15.78
N LEU A 188 -3.34 24.06 15.78
CA LEU A 188 -2.60 23.57 16.96
C LEU A 188 -2.67 24.58 18.11
N ASP A 189 -2.55 25.87 17.77
CA ASP A 189 -2.59 27.00 18.70
C ASP A 189 -3.41 28.15 18.11
N VAL A 190 -3.86 29.08 18.96
CA VAL A 190 -4.69 30.24 18.56
C VAL A 190 -3.95 31.17 17.59
N GLU A 191 -2.62 31.16 17.62
CA GLU A 191 -1.74 31.98 16.78
C GLU A 191 -1.23 31.23 15.52
N ASP A 192 -1.58 29.95 15.36
CA ASP A 192 -1.06 29.09 14.30
C ASP A 192 -2.01 29.08 13.08
N ASP A 193 -1.54 29.56 11.93
CA ASP A 193 -2.28 29.51 10.65
C ASP A 193 -2.22 28.12 10.00
N THR A 194 -2.60 27.09 10.78
CA THR A 194 -2.77 25.72 10.30
C THR A 194 -4.22 25.43 9.91
N THR A 195 -5.01 26.48 9.69
CA THR A 195 -6.39 26.37 9.23
C THR A 195 -6.44 25.64 7.89
N GLY A 196 -7.25 24.60 7.84
CA GLY A 196 -7.47 23.77 6.67
C GLY A 196 -6.31 22.87 6.25
N ILE A 197 -5.39 22.61 7.18
CA ILE A 197 -4.48 21.48 7.12
C ILE A 197 -5.23 20.20 7.52
N PRO A 198 -5.10 19.10 6.76
CA PRO A 198 -5.69 17.83 7.14
C PRO A 198 -4.72 16.97 7.95
N ASP A 199 -5.29 16.16 8.85
CA ASP A 199 -4.68 14.94 9.37
C ASP A 199 -4.86 13.81 8.35
N LEU A 200 -3.76 13.11 8.05
CA LEU A 200 -3.72 11.97 7.13
C LEU A 200 -3.90 10.67 7.92
N GLY A 201 -4.95 9.95 7.58
CA GLY A 201 -5.20 8.60 8.10
C GLY A 201 -5.26 7.57 6.98
N TRP A 202 -5.39 6.31 7.37
CA TRP A 202 -5.73 5.22 6.46
C TRP A 202 -7.12 4.67 6.80
N ASN A 203 -7.92 4.38 5.79
CA ASN A 203 -9.16 3.64 5.96
C ASN A 203 -9.00 2.24 5.35
N PRO A 204 -9.21 1.17 6.13
CA PRO A 204 -9.32 -0.16 5.57
C PRO A 204 -10.62 -0.30 4.74
N SER A 205 -10.86 -1.50 4.23
CA SER A 205 -12.08 -1.78 3.49
C SER A 205 -13.34 -1.51 4.31
N ARG A 206 -14.42 -1.11 3.62
CA ARG A 206 -15.77 -1.00 4.20
C ARG A 206 -16.20 -2.27 4.92
N ARG A 207 -15.79 -3.45 4.45
CA ARG A 207 -16.13 -4.73 5.06
C ARG A 207 -15.53 -4.84 6.46
N LEU A 208 -14.26 -4.46 6.60
CA LEU A 208 -13.60 -4.43 7.90
C LEU A 208 -14.19 -3.33 8.80
N THR A 209 -14.46 -2.14 8.26
CA THR A 209 -15.07 -1.01 8.99
C THR A 209 -16.49 -1.27 9.48
N ALA A 210 -17.29 -2.01 8.71
CA ALA A 210 -18.66 -2.35 9.05
C ALA A 210 -18.79 -3.56 9.98
N THR A 211 -17.70 -4.34 10.18
CA THR A 211 -17.74 -5.52 11.06
C THR A 211 -17.68 -5.08 12.52
N PRO A 212 -18.73 -5.34 13.33
CA PRO A 212 -18.71 -4.99 14.74
C PRO A 212 -17.86 -5.97 15.54
N GLY A 213 -17.51 -5.57 16.77
CA GLY A 213 -16.81 -6.43 17.73
C GLY A 213 -15.33 -6.12 17.90
N ARG A 214 -14.78 -6.59 19.02
CA ARG A 214 -13.41 -6.27 19.46
C ARG A 214 -12.34 -6.81 18.52
N ALA A 215 -12.52 -8.00 17.97
CA ALA A 215 -11.55 -8.59 17.06
C ALA A 215 -11.45 -7.78 15.75
N ALA A 216 -12.58 -7.39 15.16
CA ALA A 216 -12.59 -6.50 14.00
C ALA A 216 -12.03 -5.10 14.30
N TRP A 217 -12.28 -4.57 15.50
CA TRP A 217 -11.62 -3.34 15.98
C TRP A 217 -10.09 -3.49 15.98
N ASN A 218 -9.56 -4.54 16.61
CA ASN A 218 -8.12 -4.78 16.68
C ASN A 218 -7.48 -4.93 15.29
N LEU A 219 -8.19 -5.56 14.35
CA LEU A 219 -7.72 -5.68 12.96
C LEU A 219 -7.66 -4.33 12.25
N ARG A 220 -8.65 -3.45 12.47
CA ARG A 220 -8.62 -2.09 11.91
C ARG A 220 -7.46 -1.30 12.47
N GLU A 221 -7.29 -1.32 13.78
CA GLU A 221 -6.20 -0.64 14.48
C GLU A 221 -4.84 -1.14 13.98
N ALA A 222 -4.66 -2.45 13.84
CA ALA A 222 -3.42 -3.03 13.28
C ALA A 222 -3.13 -2.56 11.85
N VAL A 223 -4.15 -2.46 10.99
CA VAL A 223 -3.99 -1.94 9.62
C VAL A 223 -3.67 -0.44 9.64
N GLU A 224 -4.39 0.34 10.44
CA GLU A 224 -4.18 1.78 10.58
C GLU A 224 -2.78 2.09 11.09
N ASP A 225 -2.32 1.39 12.13
CA ASP A 225 -1.01 1.59 12.74
C ASP A 225 0.14 1.14 11.85
N ALA A 226 -0.04 0.06 11.07
CA ALA A 226 0.95 -0.35 10.08
C ALA A 226 1.07 0.66 8.94
N MET A 227 -0.04 1.23 8.47
CA MET A 227 -0.04 2.19 7.36
C MET A 227 0.41 3.58 7.78
N ARG A 228 0.17 3.97 9.04
CA ARG A 228 0.50 5.29 9.59
C ARG A 228 1.92 5.76 9.27
N PRO A 229 3.00 5.03 9.63
CA PRO A 229 4.37 5.43 9.28
C PRO A 229 4.63 5.37 7.77
N THR A 230 4.01 4.42 7.05
CA THR A 230 4.14 4.27 5.61
C THR A 230 3.62 5.48 4.84
N LEU A 231 2.52 6.10 5.29
CA LEU A 231 1.98 7.31 4.66
C LEU A 231 2.98 8.46 4.72
N ALA A 232 3.60 8.70 5.88
CA ALA A 232 4.59 9.76 6.04
C ALA A 232 5.78 9.57 5.08
N THR A 233 6.34 8.35 5.02
CA THR A 233 7.49 8.05 4.18
C THR A 233 7.14 8.08 2.68
N ALA A 234 6.06 7.41 2.27
CA ALA A 234 5.71 7.27 0.86
C ALA A 234 5.26 8.60 0.25
N LEU A 235 4.43 9.37 0.96
CA LEU A 235 3.97 10.68 0.46
C LEU A 235 5.10 11.71 0.51
N GLY A 236 5.93 11.68 1.55
CA GLY A 236 7.13 12.52 1.65
C GLY A 236 8.12 12.29 0.51
N ALA A 237 8.40 11.01 0.20
CA ALA A 237 9.23 10.63 -0.94
C ALA A 237 8.66 11.11 -2.28
N CYS A 238 7.34 11.22 -2.38
CA CYS A 238 6.61 11.73 -3.54
C CYS A 238 6.34 13.25 -3.47
N GLY A 239 7.11 13.99 -2.66
CA GLY A 239 7.12 15.45 -2.64
C GLY A 239 5.97 16.09 -1.86
N LEU A 240 5.33 15.38 -0.93
CA LEU A 240 4.41 15.97 0.04
C LEU A 240 5.18 16.45 1.28
N GLU A 241 4.95 17.68 1.71
CA GLU A 241 5.38 18.12 3.03
C GLU A 241 4.36 17.64 4.07
N ALA A 242 4.76 16.67 4.90
CA ALA A 242 3.94 16.14 5.97
C ALA A 242 4.76 15.97 7.25
N TRP A 243 4.18 16.34 8.40
CA TRP A 243 4.85 16.32 9.68
C TRP A 243 3.98 15.69 10.76
N TRP A 244 4.60 14.87 11.61
CA TRP A 244 3.97 14.38 12.83
C TRP A 244 3.81 15.52 13.83
N ARG A 245 2.58 15.71 14.31
CA ARG A 245 2.24 16.64 15.38
C ARG A 245 1.53 15.87 16.48
N LYS A 246 1.81 16.21 17.74
CA LYS A 246 1.12 15.67 18.90
C LYS A 246 0.46 16.84 19.63
N PRO A 247 -0.76 17.24 19.22
CA PRO A 247 -1.50 18.27 19.92
C PRO A 247 -1.83 17.80 21.35
N GLU A 248 -2.01 18.75 22.26
CA GLU A 248 -2.42 18.42 23.62
C GLU A 248 -3.76 17.68 23.62
N HIS A 249 -3.87 16.63 24.44
CA HIS A 249 -5.07 15.78 24.56
C HIS A 249 -5.58 15.08 23.29
N LEU A 250 -4.80 15.08 22.19
CA LEU A 250 -5.14 14.39 20.94
C LEU A 250 -4.08 13.33 20.59
N PRO A 251 -4.47 12.27 19.84
CA PRO A 251 -3.50 11.33 19.30
C PRO A 251 -2.53 12.03 18.33
N ALA A 252 -1.37 11.41 18.08
CA ALA A 252 -0.43 11.92 17.09
C ALA A 252 -1.07 11.96 15.69
N GLN A 253 -0.96 13.10 15.04
CA GLN A 253 -1.55 13.43 13.74
C GLN A 253 -0.45 13.59 12.69
N LEU A 254 -0.69 13.08 11.48
CA LEU A 254 0.18 13.32 10.33
C LEU A 254 -0.40 14.48 9.52
N ARG A 255 0.09 15.69 9.76
CA ARG A 255 -0.44 16.90 9.13
C ARG A 255 0.22 17.15 7.79
N ALA A 256 -0.57 17.40 6.73
CA ALA A 256 -0.07 17.70 5.39
C ALA A 256 -0.09 19.21 5.09
N TYR A 257 1.06 19.80 4.78
CA TYR A 257 1.21 21.25 4.62
C TYR A 257 1.21 21.67 3.13
N GLY A 258 1.33 20.72 2.21
CA GLY A 258 1.31 20.97 0.77
C GLY A 258 2.48 20.31 0.05
N PRO A 259 2.86 20.79 -1.15
CA PRO A 259 4.03 20.29 -1.85
C PRO A 259 5.32 20.67 -1.11
N SER A 260 6.26 19.75 -1.02
CA SER A 260 7.57 19.99 -0.45
C SER A 260 8.35 21.03 -1.27
N THR A 261 9.04 21.92 -0.57
CA THR A 261 9.98 22.90 -1.14
C THR A 261 11.33 22.28 -1.48
N ALA A 262 11.65 21.11 -0.92
CA ALA A 262 12.78 20.30 -1.38
C ALA A 262 12.43 19.73 -2.77
N GLN A 263 13.27 20.02 -3.79
CA GLN A 263 12.96 19.78 -5.20
C GLN A 263 12.29 18.41 -5.43
N PRO A 264 11.00 18.37 -5.82
CA PRO A 264 10.42 17.15 -6.34
C PRO A 264 11.04 16.88 -7.72
N ILE A 265 11.28 15.59 -7.99
CA ILE A 265 11.56 14.94 -9.28
C ILE A 265 11.42 15.92 -10.45
N ARG A 266 12.54 16.36 -11.02
CA ARG A 266 12.54 17.32 -12.14
C ARG A 266 11.72 16.73 -13.29
N ARG A 267 10.81 17.55 -13.82
CA ARG A 267 9.93 17.23 -14.95
C ARG A 267 10.72 17.04 -16.24
#